data_AF-A0A699IDJ5-F1
#
_entry.id   AF-A0A699IDJ5-F1
#
_cell.length_a   1.000
_cell.length_b   1.000
_cell.length_c   1.000
_cell.angle_alpha   90.00
_cell.angle_beta   90.00
_cell.angle_gamma   90.00
#
_symmetry.space_group_name_H-M   'P 1'
#
loop_
_entity.id
_entity.type
_entity.pdbx_description
1 polymer ?
#
loop_
_entity_poly.entity_id
_entity_poly.type
_entity_poly.pdbx_seq_one_letter_code
_entity_poly.pdbx_strand_id
1 'polypeptide(L)'
;LLFCSHELLLFEALREGLEEEMERDARVCVIGEDVGHYGGSYKVTKGLADKYGDLRVLDTPIAENSFTGMGIGAAMTGLRPIIEGMNMGFLLLAFNQISNNCGMLHYTSGGQFKIPVVIRGPGGVGRQLGAEHSQRLESYFQSIPGIQMVACSTPYNAKGLMKAAIRSDNPVILFEHVLLYNLKERIPDEEYAAKTLVNKGYDPEVIDIRSLKPFDLYKIGNSIKKTHRVLIVEECMRTGGIGASLTAAITENFNDYLDAPIMCLSSQDVPTPYAGTLEEWTVVQPPQIVAAVEQLTRLMVLVVVGVGRQLGAEHSQRLESYFQSIPGIQMVACSTPYNAKGLMKAAIRSDNPVILFEHVLLYNLKERIPDEEYVLSLEEAEMVRPGEHVTILTYSRMRYHVMQAAKTLVNKGYDPEVIDIRQLPYSIIGERKPQPLPIPGGIKDVHLVNDPNFDLAEVFCLDTSKVYCAEKGFKAKSRRWMGKMESLRSAHQIRSLGARD
;
A
#
# COMPACT_ATOMS: atom_id res chain seq x y z
N LEU A 1 45.57 -5.83 -5.26
CA LEU A 1 45.19 -4.60 -4.54
C LEU A 1 44.47 -5.03 -3.27
N LEU A 2 45.15 -4.96 -2.14
CA LEU A 2 44.54 -5.21 -0.83
C LEU A 2 43.48 -4.15 -0.61
N PHE A 3 42.20 -4.51 -0.71
CA PHE A 3 41.11 -3.64 -0.25
C PHE A 3 41.25 -3.54 1.26
N CYS A 4 41.73 -2.40 1.75
CA CYS A 4 41.62 -2.05 3.16
C CYS A 4 40.12 -1.86 3.45
N SER A 5 39.44 -2.91 3.91
CA SER A 5 38.06 -2.82 4.38
C SER A 5 38.07 -2.29 5.80
N HIS A 6 37.91 -0.98 5.96
CA HIS A 6 37.64 -0.37 7.25
C HIS A 6 36.14 -0.38 7.49
N GLU A 7 35.70 -0.77 8.69
CA GLU A 7 34.30 -0.73 9.07
C GLU A 7 33.89 0.74 9.29
N LEU A 8 32.95 1.22 8.50
CA LEU A 8 32.44 2.59 8.57
C LEU A 8 30.98 2.60 9.02
N LEU A 9 30.61 3.62 9.79
CA LEU A 9 29.22 3.98 10.00
C LEU A 9 28.66 4.65 8.74
N LEU A 10 27.35 4.56 8.53
CA LEU A 10 26.72 5.14 7.34
C LEU A 10 26.97 6.66 7.23
N PHE A 11 26.91 7.40 8.36
CA PHE A 11 27.22 8.84 8.33
C PHE A 11 28.69 9.12 7.96
N GLU A 12 29.61 8.24 8.36
CA GLU A 12 31.04 8.36 8.01
C GLU A 12 31.24 8.09 6.53
N ALA A 13 30.53 7.10 5.96
CA ALA A 13 30.57 6.80 4.55
C ALA A 13 30.03 7.94 3.68
N LEU A 14 28.94 8.59 4.11
CA LEU A 14 28.42 9.82 3.48
C LEU A 14 29.44 10.95 3.56
N ARG A 15 30.04 11.16 4.73
CA ARG A 15 31.07 12.19 4.96
C ARG A 15 32.29 11.98 4.08
N GLU A 16 32.83 10.77 4.03
CA GLU A 16 33.97 10.44 3.16
C GLU A 16 33.62 10.64 1.68
N GLY A 17 32.42 10.22 1.25
CA GLY A 17 31.96 10.43 -0.12
C GLY A 17 31.88 11.90 -0.49
N LEU A 18 31.34 12.72 0.41
CA LEU A 18 31.28 14.17 0.29
C LEU A 18 32.67 14.81 0.25
N GLU A 19 33.52 14.47 1.21
CA GLU A 19 34.88 15.02 1.34
C GLU A 19 35.72 14.71 0.11
N GLU A 20 35.72 13.47 -0.39
CA GLU A 20 36.44 13.06 -1.59
C GLU A 20 36.00 13.84 -2.84
N GLU A 21 34.72 14.19 -2.98
CA GLU A 21 34.26 15.02 -4.10
C GLU A 21 34.58 16.51 -3.90
N MET A 22 34.59 17.00 -2.66
CA MET A 22 35.04 18.36 -2.35
C MET A 22 36.53 18.57 -2.61
N GLU A 23 37.37 17.56 -2.34
CA GLU A 23 38.79 17.55 -2.72
C GLU A 23 38.98 17.53 -4.23
N ARG A 24 38.15 16.73 -4.92
CA ARG A 24 38.23 16.55 -6.36
C ARG A 24 37.80 17.78 -7.15
N ASP A 25 36.76 18.49 -6.70
CA ASP A 25 36.17 19.61 -7.43
C ASP A 25 35.94 20.82 -6.50
N ALA A 26 36.70 21.88 -6.76
CA ALA A 26 36.65 23.12 -5.98
C ALA A 26 35.29 23.85 -6.04
N ARG A 27 34.42 23.47 -6.98
CA ARG A 27 33.08 24.03 -7.16
C ARG A 27 32.04 23.39 -6.24
N VAL A 28 32.37 22.26 -5.59
CA VAL A 28 31.45 21.55 -4.70
C VAL A 28 31.40 22.25 -3.35
N CYS A 29 30.24 22.76 -2.95
CA CYS A 29 30.05 23.42 -1.66
C CYS A 29 28.84 22.84 -0.93
N VAL A 30 28.84 22.95 0.39
CA VAL A 30 27.75 22.53 1.26
C VAL A 30 27.06 23.77 1.81
N ILE A 31 25.74 23.74 1.87
CA ILE A 31 24.91 24.83 2.37
C ILE A 31 23.74 24.24 3.16
N GLY A 32 23.50 24.79 4.36
CA GLY A 32 22.37 24.38 5.19
C GLY A 32 22.52 24.85 6.62
N GLU A 33 21.57 24.43 7.45
CA GLU A 33 21.58 24.72 8.88
C GLU A 33 22.59 23.84 9.60
N ASP A 34 23.43 24.45 10.43
CA ASP A 34 24.43 23.79 11.28
C ASP A 34 25.47 22.91 10.54
N VAL A 35 25.57 22.99 9.20
CA VAL A 35 26.48 22.18 8.38
C VAL A 35 27.94 22.56 8.55
N GLY A 36 28.21 23.82 8.94
CA GLY A 36 29.52 24.42 9.08
C GLY A 36 30.16 24.06 10.42
N HIS A 37 30.17 25.01 11.35
CA HIS A 37 30.92 24.88 12.60
C HIS A 37 30.42 23.77 13.52
N TYR A 38 29.12 23.49 13.50
CA TYR A 38 28.54 22.39 14.28
C TYR A 38 28.78 21.01 13.64
N GLY A 39 29.06 20.98 12.33
CA GLY A 39 29.38 19.77 11.56
C GLY A 39 28.18 18.92 11.18
N GLY A 40 27.00 19.53 11.06
CA GLY A 40 25.72 18.90 10.72
C GLY A 40 25.05 18.27 11.94
N SER A 41 23.72 18.23 11.91
CA SER A 41 22.89 17.68 13.00
C SER A 41 23.22 16.22 13.28
N TYR A 42 23.57 15.46 12.24
CA TYR A 42 23.94 14.04 12.30
C TYR A 42 25.41 13.78 11.97
N LYS A 43 26.26 14.81 12.05
CA LYS A 43 27.73 14.69 11.91
C LYS A 43 28.27 14.28 10.55
N VAL A 44 27.44 14.32 9.50
CA VAL A 44 27.85 14.04 8.12
C VAL A 44 28.83 15.09 7.59
N THR A 45 28.78 16.34 8.04
CA THR A 45 29.68 17.42 7.58
C THR A 45 30.75 17.77 8.61
N LYS A 46 30.94 16.94 9.65
CA LYS A 46 31.85 17.20 10.76
C LYS A 46 33.30 17.39 10.31
N GLY A 47 33.85 18.56 10.64
CA GLY A 47 35.23 18.95 10.36
C GLY A 47 35.47 19.52 8.96
N LEU A 48 34.43 19.58 8.10
CA LEU A 48 34.59 20.10 6.74
C LEU A 48 34.78 21.62 6.71
N ALA A 49 34.10 22.36 7.60
CA ALA A 49 34.28 23.82 7.69
C ALA A 49 35.71 24.20 8.08
N ASP A 50 36.29 23.51 9.07
CA ASP A 50 37.69 23.73 9.47
C ASP A 50 38.68 23.46 8.32
N LYS A 51 38.35 22.49 7.46
CA LYS A 51 39.20 22.07 6.34
C LYS A 51 39.07 22.95 5.10
N TYR A 52 37.85 23.36 4.73
CA TYR A 52 37.56 24.05 3.46
C TYR A 52 37.14 25.52 3.61
N GLY A 53 36.84 25.97 4.83
CA GLY A 53 36.37 27.30 5.16
C GLY A 53 34.87 27.54 4.89
N ASP A 54 34.36 28.62 5.49
CA ASP A 54 32.94 28.94 5.57
C ASP A 54 32.26 29.17 4.20
N LEU A 55 33.02 29.55 3.18
CA LEU A 55 32.48 29.73 1.82
C LEU A 55 32.24 28.41 1.08
N ARG A 56 32.88 27.32 1.51
CA ARG A 56 32.70 25.98 0.95
C ARG A 56 31.77 25.11 1.81
N VAL A 57 31.59 25.45 3.08
CA VAL A 57 30.69 24.78 4.02
C VAL A 57 29.94 25.87 4.80
N LEU A 58 28.83 26.34 4.22
CA LEU A 58 28.15 27.55 4.63
C LEU A 58 26.99 27.25 5.58
N ASP A 59 27.12 27.70 6.82
CA ASP A 59 26.01 27.78 7.77
C ASP A 59 24.99 28.85 7.33
N THR A 60 23.71 28.52 7.42
CA THR A 60 22.61 29.40 7.02
C THR A 60 21.67 29.73 8.17
N PRO A 61 20.92 30.84 8.10
CA PRO A 61 19.73 31.02 8.92
C PRO A 61 18.72 29.88 8.68
N ILE A 62 17.80 29.70 9.63
CA ILE A 62 16.69 28.75 9.54
C ILE A 62 15.65 29.30 8.56
N ALA A 63 15.88 29.05 7.27
CA ALA A 63 15.13 29.62 6.16
C ALA A 63 15.31 28.75 4.90
N GLU A 64 14.73 27.55 4.91
CA GLU A 64 14.88 26.49 3.92
C GLU A 64 14.63 26.98 2.51
N ASN A 65 13.57 27.75 2.30
CA ASN A 65 13.25 28.31 1.00
C ASN A 65 14.36 29.23 0.47
N SER A 66 14.96 30.04 1.34
CA SER A 66 15.96 31.03 0.97
C SER A 66 17.30 30.37 0.63
N PHE A 67 17.82 29.51 1.51
CA PHE A 67 19.11 28.86 1.23
C PHE A 67 19.00 27.83 0.11
N THR A 68 17.85 27.18 -0.07
CA THR A 68 17.63 26.27 -1.19
C THR A 68 17.66 27.03 -2.51
N GLY A 69 16.98 28.19 -2.58
CA GLY A 69 17.03 29.07 -3.74
C GLY A 69 18.44 29.61 -4.02
N MET A 70 19.19 29.97 -2.97
CA MET A 70 20.59 30.39 -3.09
C MET A 70 21.47 29.27 -3.65
N GLY A 71 21.31 28.03 -3.16
CA GLY A 71 22.00 26.86 -3.69
C GLY A 71 21.68 26.63 -5.17
N ILE A 72 20.40 26.64 -5.55
CA ILE A 72 20.01 26.47 -6.97
C ILE A 72 20.58 27.60 -7.84
N GLY A 73 20.51 28.85 -7.38
CA GLY A 73 21.11 29.99 -8.09
C GLY A 73 22.63 29.87 -8.24
N ALA A 74 23.33 29.37 -7.22
CA ALA A 74 24.76 29.06 -7.30
C ALA A 74 25.05 27.93 -8.30
N ALA A 75 24.18 26.93 -8.40
CA ALA A 75 24.31 25.87 -9.40
C ALA A 75 24.24 26.43 -10.83
N MET A 76 23.35 27.39 -11.08
CA MET A 76 23.21 28.05 -12.38
C MET A 76 24.46 28.83 -12.80
N THR A 77 25.27 29.31 -11.85
CA THR A 77 26.52 30.04 -12.12
C THR A 77 27.76 29.15 -12.20
N GLY A 78 27.58 27.83 -12.08
CA GLY A 78 28.63 26.83 -12.29
C GLY A 78 29.16 26.17 -11.03
N LEU A 79 28.63 26.49 -9.84
CA LEU A 79 28.92 25.75 -8.61
C LEU A 79 28.16 24.41 -8.58
N ARG A 80 28.51 23.54 -7.63
CA ARG A 80 27.87 22.23 -7.42
C ARG A 80 27.42 22.12 -5.96
N PRO A 81 26.32 22.80 -5.59
CA PRO A 81 25.92 22.90 -4.21
C PRO A 81 25.29 21.60 -3.71
N ILE A 82 25.52 21.36 -2.42
CA ILE A 82 24.95 20.27 -1.64
C ILE A 82 24.12 20.93 -0.56
N ILE A 83 22.81 20.94 -0.77
CA ILE A 83 21.82 21.56 0.10
C ILE A 83 21.42 20.52 1.14
N GLU A 84 21.71 20.78 2.40
CA GLU A 84 21.32 19.91 3.52
C GLU A 84 20.11 20.48 4.24
N GLY A 85 19.01 19.73 4.25
CA GLY A 85 17.91 19.96 5.18
C GLY A 85 18.16 19.18 6.47
N MET A 86 18.06 19.85 7.63
CA MET A 86 18.22 19.22 8.95
C MET A 86 17.32 17.98 9.09
N ASN A 87 16.09 18.09 8.59
CA ASN A 87 15.18 16.98 8.33
C ASN A 87 14.51 17.23 6.96
N MET A 88 14.33 16.18 6.17
CA MET A 88 13.66 16.28 4.87
C MET A 88 12.27 16.92 5.00
N GLY A 89 11.54 16.67 6.08
CA GLY A 89 10.23 17.26 6.38
C GLY A 89 10.19 18.79 6.22
N PHE A 90 11.28 19.48 6.58
CA PHE A 90 11.36 20.94 6.53
C PHE A 90 11.54 21.50 5.11
N LEU A 91 12.03 20.67 4.18
CA LEU A 91 12.17 21.06 2.78
C LEU A 91 10.83 21.25 2.06
N LEU A 92 9.70 20.92 2.71
CA LEU A 92 8.38 21.38 2.25
C LEU A 92 8.29 22.92 2.19
N LEU A 93 8.98 23.63 3.09
CA LEU A 93 9.07 25.10 3.05
C LEU A 93 9.79 25.58 1.79
N ALA A 94 10.70 24.77 1.25
CA ALA A 94 11.44 25.04 0.02
C ALA A 94 10.83 24.37 -1.24
N PHE A 95 9.62 23.79 -1.15
CA PHE A 95 9.07 22.97 -2.23
C PHE A 95 8.99 23.70 -3.57
N ASN A 96 8.65 24.99 -3.58
CA ASN A 96 8.62 25.79 -4.81
C ASN A 96 10.00 25.89 -5.48
N GLN A 97 11.07 26.05 -4.70
CA GLN A 97 12.44 26.08 -5.22
C GLN A 97 12.81 24.74 -5.82
N ILE A 98 12.50 23.65 -5.12
CA ILE A 98 12.82 22.28 -5.56
C ILE A 98 11.99 21.90 -6.81
N SER A 99 10.70 22.23 -6.83
CA SER A 99 9.82 21.88 -7.94
C SER A 99 10.11 22.72 -9.18
N ASN A 100 9.94 24.03 -9.08
CA ASN A 100 9.90 24.89 -10.24
C ASN A 100 11.30 25.32 -10.70
N ASN A 101 12.19 25.65 -9.76
CA ASN A 101 13.52 26.11 -10.12
C ASN A 101 14.48 24.94 -10.34
N CYS A 102 14.51 23.99 -9.43
CA CYS A 102 15.41 22.86 -9.51
C CYS A 102 15.01 21.89 -10.63
N GLY A 103 13.77 21.37 -10.59
CA GLY A 103 13.31 20.36 -11.54
C GLY A 103 13.08 20.86 -12.96
N MET A 104 12.51 22.06 -13.14
CA MET A 104 12.02 22.50 -14.45
C MET A 104 13.00 23.38 -15.24
N LEU A 105 13.89 24.16 -14.59
CA LEU A 105 14.67 25.19 -15.30
C LEU A 105 15.58 24.66 -16.39
N HIS A 106 16.16 23.47 -16.22
CA HIS A 106 16.96 22.86 -17.29
C HIS A 106 16.14 22.72 -18.57
N TYR A 107 14.90 22.24 -18.45
CA TYR A 107 14.01 22.02 -19.58
C TYR A 107 13.41 23.32 -20.11
N THR A 108 12.87 24.19 -19.24
CA THR A 108 12.19 25.43 -19.65
C THR A 108 13.14 26.47 -20.23
N SER A 109 14.43 26.41 -19.87
CA SER A 109 15.47 27.23 -20.49
C SER A 109 16.01 26.65 -21.81
N GLY A 110 15.51 25.50 -22.29
CA GLY A 110 16.06 24.84 -23.47
C GLY A 110 17.49 24.34 -23.29
N GLY A 111 17.85 23.92 -22.07
CA GLY A 111 19.18 23.43 -21.72
C GLY A 111 20.23 24.51 -21.46
N GLN A 112 19.85 25.80 -21.42
CA GLN A 112 20.79 26.89 -21.14
C GLN A 112 21.32 26.86 -19.70
N PHE A 113 20.48 26.46 -18.75
CA PHE A 113 20.90 26.24 -17.37
C PHE A 113 21.08 24.75 -17.09
N LYS A 114 22.22 24.39 -16.50
CA LYS A 114 22.38 23.13 -15.78
C LYS A 114 22.17 23.39 -14.29
N ILE A 115 21.54 22.45 -13.61
CA ILE A 115 21.27 22.56 -12.16
C ILE A 115 21.94 21.37 -11.44
N PRO A 116 23.28 21.33 -11.35
CA PRO A 116 24.01 20.26 -10.69
C PRO A 116 23.96 20.40 -9.17
N VAL A 117 22.79 20.12 -8.58
CA VAL A 117 22.58 20.23 -7.14
C VAL A 117 22.27 18.88 -6.52
N VAL A 118 22.79 18.64 -5.32
CA VAL A 118 22.37 17.54 -4.47
C VAL A 118 21.56 18.13 -3.32
N ILE A 119 20.32 17.68 -3.16
CA ILE A 119 19.54 17.96 -1.97
C ILE A 119 19.56 16.71 -1.11
N ARG A 120 20.02 16.84 0.13
CA ARG A 120 20.12 15.70 1.05
C ARG A 120 19.56 16.06 2.41
N GLY A 121 19.26 15.02 3.17
CA GLY A 121 18.82 15.16 4.55
C GLY A 121 18.23 13.86 5.05
N PRO A 122 18.18 13.69 6.38
CA PRO A 122 17.51 12.55 6.95
C PRO A 122 15.99 12.73 6.95
N GLY A 123 15.29 11.65 6.71
CA GLY A 123 13.85 11.53 6.97
C GLY A 123 13.53 10.21 7.66
N GLY A 124 12.24 9.98 7.82
CA GLY A 124 11.71 8.74 8.37
C GLY A 124 11.44 8.74 9.85
N VAL A 125 10.82 7.65 10.28
CA VAL A 125 10.47 7.44 11.68
C VAL A 125 11.74 7.24 12.49
N GLY A 126 11.91 8.08 13.51
CA GLY A 126 13.06 8.04 14.41
C GLY A 126 12.75 7.26 15.68
N ARG A 127 13.21 7.80 16.82
CA ARG A 127 12.81 7.35 18.15
C ARG A 127 12.14 8.51 18.86
N GLN A 128 10.81 8.51 18.86
CA GLN A 128 9.98 9.51 19.52
C GLN A 128 10.23 10.94 19.02
N LEU A 129 10.40 11.10 17.70
CA LEU A 129 10.57 12.43 17.09
C LEU A 129 9.24 13.17 16.91
N GLY A 130 8.11 12.46 17.01
CA GLY A 130 6.77 12.99 16.78
C GLY A 130 6.44 13.16 15.30
N ALA A 131 5.22 13.63 15.02
CA ALA A 131 4.63 13.62 13.69
C ALA A 131 5.38 14.51 12.68
N GLU A 132 5.77 15.73 13.08
CA GLU A 132 6.36 16.74 12.18
C GLU A 132 7.78 16.39 11.72
N HIS A 133 8.46 15.46 12.40
CA HIS A 133 9.83 15.05 12.12
C HIS A 133 9.93 13.64 11.51
N SER A 134 8.80 12.96 11.35
CA SER A 134 8.74 11.56 10.91
C SER A 134 8.11 11.37 9.53
N GLN A 135 7.71 12.46 8.88
CA GLN A 135 7.03 12.39 7.58
C GLN A 135 7.97 11.93 6.46
N ARG A 136 7.47 11.05 5.59
CA ARG A 136 8.12 10.63 4.34
C ARG A 136 7.69 11.55 3.19
N LEU A 137 8.66 12.12 2.48
CA LEU A 137 8.43 13.12 1.42
C LEU A 137 8.74 12.61 0.01
N GLU A 138 9.09 11.34 -0.13
CA GLU A 138 9.47 10.77 -1.41
C GLU A 138 8.34 10.92 -2.44
N SER A 139 7.08 10.69 -2.04
CA SER A 139 5.91 10.85 -2.92
C SER A 139 5.70 12.29 -3.40
N TYR A 140 5.94 13.29 -2.54
CA TYR A 140 5.83 14.71 -2.90
C TYR A 140 6.77 15.04 -4.05
N PHE A 141 8.04 14.63 -3.91
CA PHE A 141 9.08 14.93 -4.90
C PHE A 141 9.00 14.00 -6.13
N GLN A 142 8.46 12.79 -6.00
CA GLN A 142 8.32 11.85 -7.12
C GLN A 142 7.51 12.43 -8.28
N SER A 143 6.56 13.33 -8.01
CA SER A 143 5.75 14.00 -9.02
C SER A 143 6.51 15.03 -9.88
N ILE A 144 7.65 15.55 -9.41
CA ILE A 144 8.36 16.68 -10.02
C ILE A 144 9.24 16.21 -11.19
N PRO A 145 8.98 16.58 -12.45
CA PRO A 145 9.86 16.22 -13.57
C PRO A 145 11.25 16.85 -13.46
N GLY A 146 12.26 16.21 -14.05
CA GLY A 146 13.62 16.76 -14.15
C GLY A 146 14.51 16.56 -12.93
N ILE A 147 13.99 16.03 -11.81
CA ILE A 147 14.81 15.58 -10.67
C ILE A 147 15.02 14.07 -10.69
N GLN A 148 16.17 13.64 -10.16
CA GLN A 148 16.46 12.24 -9.85
C GLN A 148 16.32 12.03 -8.34
N MET A 149 15.88 10.84 -7.92
CA MET A 149 15.71 10.52 -6.51
C MET A 149 16.37 9.19 -6.18
N VAL A 150 17.19 9.20 -5.14
CA VAL A 150 17.90 8.03 -4.65
C VAL A 150 17.78 7.94 -3.13
N ALA A 151 17.75 6.73 -2.59
CA ALA A 151 17.77 6.45 -1.16
C ALA A 151 18.92 5.48 -0.84
N CYS A 152 19.63 5.74 0.26
CA CYS A 152 20.69 4.86 0.73
C CYS A 152 20.23 3.99 1.91
N SER A 153 20.78 2.79 1.99
CA SER A 153 20.41 1.76 2.99
C SER A 153 21.63 1.05 3.61
N THR A 154 22.83 1.27 3.08
CA THR A 154 24.08 0.67 3.56
C THR A 154 25.22 1.70 3.46
N PRO A 155 26.29 1.60 4.28
CA PRO A 155 27.45 2.48 4.14
C PRO A 155 28.06 2.47 2.73
N TYR A 156 28.18 1.28 2.11
CA TYR A 156 28.65 1.14 0.73
C TYR A 156 27.81 1.91 -0.29
N ASN A 157 26.49 1.72 -0.30
CA ASN A 157 25.64 2.43 -1.26
C ASN A 157 25.52 3.92 -0.93
N ALA A 158 25.58 4.33 0.34
CA ALA A 158 25.55 5.72 0.76
C ALA A 158 26.74 6.51 0.18
N LYS A 159 27.97 6.00 0.34
CA LYS A 159 29.17 6.61 -0.24
C LYS A 159 29.10 6.66 -1.76
N GLY A 160 28.71 5.55 -2.40
CA GLY A 160 28.61 5.47 -3.86
C GLY A 160 27.56 6.43 -4.46
N LEU A 161 26.37 6.47 -3.86
CA LEU A 161 25.26 7.33 -4.28
C LEU A 161 25.58 8.81 -4.06
N MET A 162 26.21 9.18 -2.93
CA MET A 162 26.66 10.55 -2.68
C MET A 162 27.60 11.03 -3.80
N LYS A 163 28.64 10.24 -4.11
CA LYS A 163 29.60 10.58 -5.16
C LYS A 163 28.93 10.65 -6.53
N ALA A 164 28.05 9.71 -6.84
CA ALA A 164 27.31 9.71 -8.11
C ALA A 164 26.38 10.94 -8.23
N ALA A 165 25.68 11.30 -7.15
CA ALA A 165 24.81 12.46 -7.08
C ALA A 165 25.59 13.76 -7.30
N ILE A 166 26.72 13.95 -6.59
CA ILE A 166 27.56 15.14 -6.71
C ILE A 166 28.13 15.29 -8.13
N ARG A 167 28.37 14.17 -8.83
CA ARG A 167 28.87 14.17 -10.23
C ARG A 167 27.78 14.34 -11.28
N SER A 168 26.51 14.20 -10.92
CA SER A 168 25.39 14.38 -11.85
C SER A 168 25.23 15.85 -12.24
N ASP A 169 25.05 16.12 -13.53
CA ASP A 169 24.71 17.48 -14.00
C ASP A 169 23.22 17.82 -13.82
N ASN A 170 22.43 16.86 -13.34
CA ASN A 170 21.01 17.01 -13.04
C ASN A 170 20.78 17.13 -11.52
N PRO A 171 19.65 17.72 -11.10
CA PRO A 171 19.24 17.70 -9.72
C PRO A 171 19.07 16.28 -9.17
N VAL A 172 19.65 16.01 -8.00
CA VAL A 172 19.48 14.74 -7.29
C VAL A 172 19.00 15.00 -5.87
N ILE A 173 17.93 14.32 -5.46
CA ILE A 173 17.52 14.23 -4.06
C ILE A 173 18.03 12.90 -3.49
N LEU A 174 18.87 12.98 -2.47
CA LEU A 174 19.41 11.84 -1.73
C LEU A 174 18.69 11.73 -0.39
N PHE A 175 17.80 10.74 -0.29
CA PHE A 175 17.08 10.43 0.94
C PHE A 175 17.94 9.56 1.85
N GLU A 176 18.12 10.06 3.08
CA GLU A 176 18.81 9.37 4.16
C GLU A 176 17.82 9.02 5.25
N HIS A 177 18.15 8.06 6.11
CA HIS A 177 17.25 7.60 7.16
C HIS A 177 17.87 7.84 8.55
N VAL A 178 17.14 8.51 9.44
CA VAL A 178 17.63 8.89 10.79
C VAL A 178 18.22 7.69 11.54
N LEU A 179 17.50 6.56 11.56
CA LEU A 179 17.94 5.35 12.28
C LEU A 179 19.14 4.63 11.64
N LEU A 180 19.50 4.91 10.39
CA LEU A 180 20.56 4.19 9.68
C LEU A 180 21.93 4.84 9.81
N TYR A 181 22.05 6.07 10.33
CA TYR A 181 23.34 6.77 10.41
C TYR A 181 24.41 6.00 11.20
N ASN A 182 24.02 5.33 12.27
CA ASN A 182 24.92 4.54 13.12
C ASN A 182 25.02 3.07 12.67
N LEU A 183 24.48 2.73 11.50
CA LEU A 183 24.61 1.39 10.93
C LEU A 183 26.07 1.18 10.48
N LYS A 184 26.69 0.12 10.99
CA LYS A 184 27.98 -0.38 10.50
C LYS A 184 27.76 -1.36 9.36
N GLU A 185 28.72 -1.46 8.46
CA GLU A 185 28.69 -2.47 7.38
C GLU A 185 29.02 -3.87 7.92
N ARG A 186 28.11 -4.40 8.74
CA ARG A 186 28.04 -5.80 9.15
C ARG A 186 26.58 -6.18 9.23
N ILE A 187 26.15 -7.11 8.37
CA ILE A 187 24.81 -7.68 8.44
C ILE A 187 24.71 -8.40 9.80
N PRO A 188 23.81 -8.00 10.71
CA PRO A 188 23.70 -8.65 12.01
C PRO A 188 23.33 -10.13 11.85
N ASP A 189 23.77 -10.98 12.78
CA ASP A 189 23.39 -12.41 12.84
C ASP A 189 21.91 -12.61 13.28
N GLU A 190 21.19 -11.52 13.54
CA GLU A 190 19.82 -11.47 14.06
C GLU A 190 18.77 -12.03 13.09
N GLU A 191 17.54 -12.20 13.60
CA GLU A 191 16.41 -12.76 12.88
C GLU A 191 15.73 -11.71 12.00
N TYR A 192 16.16 -11.57 10.75
CA TYR A 192 15.51 -10.72 9.75
C TYR A 192 14.47 -11.51 8.93
N ALA A 193 13.46 -10.83 8.39
CA ALA A 193 12.33 -11.46 7.69
C ALA A 193 12.75 -12.48 6.62
N ALA A 194 13.80 -12.17 5.84
CA ALA A 194 14.33 -13.10 4.84
C ALA A 194 14.91 -14.38 5.47
N LYS A 195 15.62 -14.30 6.60
CA LYS A 195 16.13 -15.47 7.34
C LYS A 195 14.98 -16.33 7.89
N THR A 196 13.95 -15.69 8.44
CA THR A 196 12.74 -16.39 8.90
C THR A 196 12.04 -17.10 7.74
N LEU A 197 11.96 -16.47 6.56
CA LEU A 197 11.37 -17.06 5.36
C LEU A 197 12.19 -18.26 4.85
N VAL A 198 13.52 -18.13 4.79
CA VAL A 198 14.42 -19.24 4.43
C VAL A 198 14.28 -20.42 5.39
N ASN A 199 14.22 -20.15 6.71
CA ASN A 199 14.00 -21.19 7.72
C ASN A 199 12.64 -21.88 7.57
N LYS A 200 11.64 -21.20 7.02
CA LYS A 200 10.31 -21.73 6.71
C LYS A 200 10.23 -22.43 5.33
N GLY A 201 11.33 -22.48 4.58
CA GLY A 201 11.41 -23.15 3.28
C GLY A 201 11.06 -22.27 2.07
N TYR A 202 10.97 -20.96 2.24
CA TYR A 202 10.82 -20.00 1.14
C TYR A 202 12.19 -19.52 0.62
N ASP A 203 12.25 -19.08 -0.64
CA ASP A 203 13.46 -18.51 -1.26
C ASP A 203 13.19 -17.10 -1.79
N PRO A 204 13.19 -16.07 -0.92
CA PRO A 204 12.89 -14.70 -1.34
C PRO A 204 14.08 -14.01 -2.00
N GLU A 205 13.89 -13.48 -3.20
CA GLU A 205 14.85 -12.56 -3.83
C GLU A 205 14.59 -11.12 -3.36
N VAL A 206 15.52 -10.54 -2.59
CA VAL A 206 15.40 -9.19 -2.03
C VAL A 206 16.12 -8.18 -2.91
N ILE A 207 15.39 -7.13 -3.35
CA ILE A 207 15.94 -6.04 -4.17
C ILE A 207 15.85 -4.73 -3.39
N ASP A 208 17.01 -4.17 -3.07
CA ASP A 208 17.17 -2.76 -2.71
C ASP A 208 17.15 -1.92 -3.99
N ILE A 209 16.04 -1.19 -4.23
CA ILE A 209 15.82 -0.48 -5.50
C ILE A 209 16.75 0.73 -5.67
N ARG A 210 17.21 1.35 -4.57
CA ARG A 210 18.08 2.55 -4.50
C ARG A 210 17.56 3.78 -5.23
N SER A 211 17.32 3.69 -6.52
CA SER A 211 16.72 4.73 -7.36
C SER A 211 15.20 4.69 -7.25
N LEU A 212 14.63 5.77 -6.69
CA LEU A 212 13.20 5.98 -6.57
C LEU A 212 12.61 6.70 -7.79
N LYS A 213 13.48 7.41 -8.54
CA LYS A 213 13.14 8.08 -9.78
C LYS A 213 14.39 8.27 -10.66
N PRO A 214 14.49 7.56 -11.81
CA PRO A 214 13.57 6.53 -12.32
C PRO A 214 13.73 5.17 -11.62
N PHE A 215 12.73 4.30 -11.71
CA PHE A 215 12.86 2.92 -11.22
C PHE A 215 13.75 2.07 -12.13
N ASP A 216 14.54 1.16 -11.55
CA ASP A 216 15.28 0.13 -12.30
C ASP A 216 14.36 -1.04 -12.68
N LEU A 217 13.50 -0.81 -13.68
CA LEU A 217 12.57 -1.82 -14.18
C LEU A 217 13.28 -3.00 -14.85
N TYR A 218 14.54 -2.85 -15.27
CA TYR A 218 15.30 -3.95 -15.87
C TYR A 218 15.61 -5.03 -14.82
N LYS A 219 16.19 -4.63 -13.67
CA LYS A 219 16.53 -5.57 -12.60
C LYS A 219 15.28 -6.15 -11.95
N ILE A 220 14.26 -5.31 -11.72
CA ILE A 220 12.96 -5.74 -11.19
C ILE A 220 12.31 -6.75 -12.14
N GLY A 221 12.23 -6.46 -13.44
CA GLY A 221 11.64 -7.35 -14.44
C GLY A 221 12.34 -8.70 -14.55
N ASN A 222 13.68 -8.72 -14.47
CA ASN A 222 14.43 -9.98 -14.46
C ASN A 222 14.13 -10.85 -13.23
N SER A 223 13.86 -10.23 -12.08
CA SER A 223 13.46 -10.93 -10.87
C SER A 223 12.05 -11.50 -11.00
N ILE A 224 11.09 -10.68 -11.44
CA ILE A 224 9.68 -11.05 -11.61
C ILE A 224 9.52 -12.23 -12.57
N LYS A 225 10.28 -12.24 -13.67
CA LYS A 225 10.28 -13.36 -14.63
C LYS A 225 10.69 -14.71 -14.03
N LYS A 226 11.37 -14.72 -12.88
CA LYS A 226 11.77 -15.93 -12.15
C LYS A 226 10.80 -16.26 -11.02
N THR A 227 10.35 -15.25 -10.27
CA THR A 227 9.62 -15.45 -9.00
C THR A 227 8.10 -15.39 -9.17
N HIS A 228 7.62 -14.72 -10.21
CA HIS A 228 6.21 -14.54 -10.57
C HIS A 228 5.32 -13.88 -9.51
N ARG A 229 5.91 -13.40 -8.41
CA ARG A 229 5.20 -12.80 -7.26
C ARG A 229 6.01 -11.61 -6.74
N VAL A 230 5.32 -10.56 -6.32
CA VAL A 230 5.96 -9.32 -5.87
C VAL A 230 5.34 -8.84 -4.56
N LEU A 231 6.22 -8.60 -3.59
CA LEU A 231 5.92 -7.87 -2.36
C LEU A 231 6.76 -6.59 -2.37
N ILE A 232 6.09 -5.44 -2.35
CA ILE A 232 6.72 -4.13 -2.15
C ILE A 232 6.67 -3.81 -0.65
N VAL A 233 7.79 -3.34 -0.10
CA VAL A 233 7.87 -2.90 1.30
C VAL A 233 8.43 -1.48 1.33
N GLU A 234 7.68 -0.55 1.90
CA GLU A 234 8.07 0.85 2.05
C GLU A 234 7.70 1.40 3.42
N GLU A 235 8.40 2.45 3.85
CA GLU A 235 8.05 3.22 5.05
C GLU A 235 7.13 4.41 4.72
N CYS A 236 6.93 4.73 3.45
CA CYS A 236 6.00 5.79 3.05
C CYS A 236 4.56 5.42 3.43
N MET A 237 3.69 6.43 3.50
CA MET A 237 2.25 6.26 3.68
C MET A 237 1.67 5.40 2.55
N ARG A 238 0.69 4.55 2.87
CA ARG A 238 0.02 3.69 1.89
C ARG A 238 -0.67 4.52 0.82
N THR A 239 -1.37 5.57 1.23
CA THR A 239 -2.07 6.45 0.30
C THR A 239 -1.08 7.43 -0.34
N GLY A 240 -0.94 7.34 -1.67
CA GLY A 240 -0.06 8.22 -2.44
C GLY A 240 1.44 7.91 -2.29
N GLY A 241 1.80 6.78 -1.67
CA GLY A 241 3.19 6.33 -1.55
C GLY A 241 3.85 5.93 -2.87
N ILE A 242 5.17 5.75 -2.83
CA ILE A 242 5.96 5.32 -3.99
C ILE A 242 5.58 3.89 -4.41
N GLY A 243 5.17 3.05 -3.46
CA GLY A 243 4.70 1.69 -3.71
C GLY A 243 3.53 1.65 -4.70
N ALA A 244 2.65 2.66 -4.71
CA ALA A 244 1.56 2.75 -5.67
C ALA A 244 2.09 2.97 -7.10
N SER A 245 2.99 3.94 -7.30
CA SER A 245 3.63 4.22 -8.58
C SER A 245 4.44 3.02 -9.08
N LEU A 246 5.15 2.33 -8.19
CA LEU A 246 5.92 1.13 -8.52
C LEU A 246 5.02 -0.05 -8.90
N THR A 247 3.91 -0.25 -8.18
CA THR A 247 2.89 -1.25 -8.50
C THR A 247 2.33 -1.02 -9.90
N ALA A 248 1.98 0.23 -10.22
CA ALA A 248 1.50 0.60 -11.56
C ALA A 248 2.55 0.31 -12.64
N ALA A 249 3.79 0.76 -12.44
CA ALA A 249 4.88 0.53 -13.40
C ALA A 249 5.15 -0.97 -13.62
N ILE A 250 5.11 -1.79 -12.56
CA ILE A 250 5.28 -3.24 -12.69
C ILE A 250 4.09 -3.85 -13.45
N THR A 251 2.86 -3.46 -13.11
CA THR A 251 1.66 -3.99 -13.76
C THR A 251 1.66 -3.65 -15.26
N GLU A 252 1.98 -2.42 -15.63
CA GLU A 252 2.06 -2.01 -17.03
C GLU A 252 3.09 -2.78 -17.85
N ASN A 253 4.23 -3.17 -17.25
CA ASN A 253 5.36 -3.74 -17.98
C ASN A 253 5.48 -5.27 -17.84
N PHE A 254 4.95 -5.86 -16.78
CA PHE A 254 5.23 -7.25 -16.39
C PHE A 254 4.01 -8.04 -15.90
N ASN A 255 2.78 -7.55 -16.08
CA ASN A 255 1.57 -8.25 -15.61
C ASN A 255 1.48 -9.70 -16.10
N ASP A 256 1.89 -9.99 -17.34
CA ASP A 256 1.83 -11.34 -17.91
C ASP A 256 2.74 -12.36 -17.20
N TYR A 257 3.70 -11.89 -16.39
CA TYR A 257 4.60 -12.74 -15.61
C TYR A 257 4.13 -12.95 -14.17
N LEU A 258 3.03 -12.31 -13.74
CA LEU A 258 2.55 -12.38 -12.36
C LEU A 258 1.55 -13.51 -12.15
N ASP A 259 1.83 -14.39 -11.19
CA ASP A 259 0.93 -15.46 -10.73
C ASP A 259 -0.08 -14.96 -9.69
N ALA A 260 0.17 -13.79 -9.08
CA ALA A 260 -0.66 -13.20 -8.04
C ALA A 260 -0.61 -11.66 -8.11
N PRO A 261 -1.65 -10.97 -7.60
CA PRO A 261 -1.61 -9.51 -7.46
C PRO A 261 -0.41 -9.07 -6.62
N ILE A 262 0.20 -7.95 -7.01
CA ILE A 262 1.29 -7.33 -6.25
C ILE A 262 0.74 -6.90 -4.88
N MET A 263 1.42 -7.30 -3.81
CA MET A 263 1.13 -6.79 -2.47
C MET A 263 2.10 -5.66 -2.11
N CYS A 264 1.60 -4.64 -1.42
CA CYS A 264 2.38 -3.51 -0.92
C CYS A 264 2.17 -3.35 0.58
N LEU A 265 3.25 -3.45 1.35
CA LEU A 265 3.30 -3.13 2.77
C LEU A 265 3.89 -1.72 2.92
N SER A 266 3.10 -0.83 3.50
CA SER A 266 3.43 0.57 3.70
C SER A 266 3.13 0.95 5.16
N SER A 267 3.63 2.09 5.61
CA SER A 267 3.26 2.62 6.92
C SER A 267 1.76 2.94 6.99
N GLN A 268 1.21 2.90 8.20
CA GLN A 268 -0.20 3.25 8.44
C GLN A 268 -0.46 4.71 8.08
N ASP A 269 -1.62 5.00 7.47
CA ASP A 269 -2.04 6.36 7.07
C ASP A 269 -2.48 7.19 8.29
N VAL A 270 -1.55 7.40 9.22
CA VAL A 270 -1.75 8.19 10.44
C VAL A 270 -0.50 9.04 10.74
N PRO A 271 -0.64 10.20 11.39
CA PRO A 271 0.52 10.93 11.90
C PRO A 271 1.28 10.08 12.92
N THR A 272 2.62 10.04 12.81
CA THR A 272 3.48 9.25 13.71
C THR A 272 3.33 9.70 15.16
N PRO A 273 2.84 8.82 16.06
CA PRO A 273 2.66 9.16 17.48
C PRO A 273 4.00 9.25 18.23
N TYR A 274 4.05 10.03 19.30
CA TYR A 274 5.24 10.13 20.16
C TYR A 274 5.46 8.90 21.08
N ALA A 275 4.37 8.21 21.44
CA ALA A 275 4.45 7.02 22.29
C ALA A 275 5.14 5.89 21.51
N GLY A 276 6.29 5.40 22.01
CA GLY A 276 7.11 4.42 21.28
C GLY A 276 6.36 3.16 20.85
N THR A 277 5.47 2.65 21.70
CA THR A 277 4.63 1.50 21.33
C THR A 277 3.65 1.80 20.22
N LEU A 278 3.20 3.04 20.04
CA LEU A 278 2.33 3.41 18.91
C LEU A 278 3.16 3.76 17.66
N GLU A 279 4.33 4.38 17.84
CA GLU A 279 5.31 4.67 16.78
C GLU A 279 5.75 3.38 16.07
N GLU A 280 6.07 2.32 16.82
CA GLU A 280 6.44 1.02 16.24
C GLU A 280 5.32 0.41 15.38
N TRP A 281 4.06 0.64 15.74
CA TRP A 281 2.89 0.10 15.02
C TRP A 281 2.54 0.87 13.76
N THR A 282 3.06 2.10 13.59
CA THR A 282 2.85 2.84 12.34
C THR A 282 3.75 2.35 11.22
N VAL A 283 4.88 1.69 11.53
CA VAL A 283 5.87 1.22 10.56
C VAL A 283 5.75 -0.28 10.33
N VAL A 284 6.11 -0.74 9.12
CA VAL A 284 6.11 -2.16 8.77
C VAL A 284 7.15 -2.93 9.58
N GLN A 285 6.72 -4.01 10.24
CA GLN A 285 7.55 -4.88 11.05
C GLN A 285 7.88 -6.21 10.34
N PRO A 286 9.02 -6.86 10.64
CA PRO A 286 9.42 -8.13 10.03
C PRO A 286 8.34 -9.23 10.02
N PRO A 287 7.54 -9.44 11.10
CA PRO A 287 6.48 -10.45 11.08
C PRO A 287 5.40 -10.20 10.03
N GLN A 288 5.10 -8.93 9.73
CA GLN A 288 4.12 -8.56 8.70
C GLN A 288 4.63 -8.91 7.29
N ILE A 289 5.94 -8.75 7.05
CA ILE A 289 6.58 -9.16 5.79
C ILE A 289 6.47 -10.67 5.61
N VAL A 290 6.78 -11.44 6.66
CA VAL A 290 6.68 -12.91 6.63
C VAL A 290 5.24 -13.35 6.33
N ALA A 291 4.26 -12.79 7.03
CA ALA A 291 2.85 -13.11 6.83
C ALA A 291 2.36 -12.77 5.41
N ALA A 292 2.82 -11.65 4.85
CA ALA A 292 2.47 -11.26 3.49
C ALA A 292 3.06 -12.22 2.43
N VAL A 293 4.31 -12.67 2.60
CA VAL A 293 4.89 -13.69 1.71
C VAL A 293 4.14 -15.01 1.81
N GLU A 294 3.77 -15.44 3.02
CA GLU A 294 2.96 -16.63 3.23
C GLU A 294 1.59 -16.50 2.53
N GLN A 295 0.96 -15.33 2.55
CA GLN A 295 -0.30 -15.07 1.84
C GLN A 295 -0.12 -15.08 0.32
N LEU A 296 0.91 -14.41 -0.22
CA LEU A 296 1.23 -14.37 -1.66
C LEU A 296 1.48 -15.76 -2.26
N THR A 297 1.96 -16.69 -1.45
CA THR A 297 2.35 -18.04 -1.88
C THR A 297 1.27 -19.09 -1.62
N ARG A 298 0.09 -18.70 -1.11
CA ARG A 298 -1.03 -19.63 -0.92
C ARG A 298 -1.52 -20.19 -2.25
N LEU A 299 -1.71 -21.50 -2.28
CA LEU A 299 -2.21 -22.25 -3.43
C LEU A 299 -3.72 -22.03 -3.63
N MET A 300 -4.11 -21.61 -4.83
CA MET A 300 -5.41 -21.94 -5.39
C MET A 300 -5.35 -23.38 -5.92
N VAL A 301 -6.19 -24.27 -5.39
CA VAL A 301 -6.24 -25.67 -5.86
C VAL A 301 -7.42 -25.81 -6.80
N LEU A 302 -7.13 -25.88 -8.10
CA LEU A 302 -8.12 -26.26 -9.10
C LEU A 302 -8.26 -27.79 -9.11
N VAL A 303 -9.47 -28.30 -8.87
CA VAL A 303 -9.73 -29.74 -8.89
C VAL A 303 -10.74 -30.06 -9.98
N VAL A 304 -10.28 -30.77 -11.01
CA VAL A 304 -11.17 -31.33 -12.03
C VAL A 304 -11.80 -32.61 -11.48
N VAL A 305 -13.13 -32.64 -11.39
CA VAL A 305 -13.93 -33.78 -10.88
C VAL A 305 -14.97 -34.21 -11.90
N GLY A 306 -14.93 -35.45 -12.33
CA GLY A 306 -16.09 -36.08 -12.95
C GLY A 306 -15.79 -37.20 -13.93
N VAL A 307 -16.75 -38.11 -14.02
CA VAL A 307 -16.69 -39.26 -14.93
C VAL A 307 -16.84 -38.78 -16.37
N GLY A 308 -15.76 -38.87 -17.14
CA GLY A 308 -15.76 -38.77 -18.60
C GLY A 308 -16.27 -40.06 -19.25
N ARG A 309 -16.49 -40.06 -20.58
CA ARG A 309 -16.84 -41.30 -21.28
C ARG A 309 -15.61 -42.23 -21.30
N GLN A 310 -15.74 -43.44 -20.75
CA GLN A 310 -14.72 -44.49 -20.76
C GLN A 310 -13.41 -44.17 -20.00
N LEU A 311 -13.50 -43.47 -18.85
CA LEU A 311 -12.34 -43.27 -17.96
C LEU A 311 -12.18 -44.43 -16.96
N GLY A 312 -10.93 -44.71 -16.56
CA GLY A 312 -10.58 -45.70 -15.52
C GLY A 312 -11.09 -45.32 -14.12
N ALA A 313 -10.97 -46.25 -13.16
CA ALA A 313 -11.49 -46.10 -11.80
C ALA A 313 -10.82 -44.95 -11.03
N GLU A 314 -9.55 -44.69 -11.30
CA GLU A 314 -8.72 -43.65 -10.66
C GLU A 314 -9.12 -42.23 -11.13
N HIS A 315 -9.75 -42.11 -12.31
CA HIS A 315 -10.15 -40.83 -12.92
C HIS A 315 -11.64 -40.53 -12.79
N SER A 316 -12.39 -41.39 -12.10
CA SER A 316 -13.86 -41.33 -12.00
C SER A 316 -14.36 -41.04 -10.58
N GLN A 317 -13.45 -40.71 -9.67
CA GLN A 317 -13.77 -40.45 -8.27
C GLN A 317 -14.52 -39.12 -8.08
N ARG A 318 -15.31 -39.05 -7.02
CA ARG A 318 -16.01 -37.86 -6.55
C ARG A 318 -15.33 -37.40 -5.26
N LEU A 319 -14.53 -36.35 -5.36
CA LEU A 319 -13.66 -35.86 -4.28
C LEU A 319 -14.34 -34.80 -3.42
N GLU A 320 -15.53 -34.34 -3.80
CA GLU A 320 -16.29 -33.32 -3.11
C GLU A 320 -16.45 -33.65 -1.61
N SER A 321 -16.79 -34.89 -1.29
CA SER A 321 -16.96 -35.35 0.11
C SER A 321 -15.67 -35.35 0.92
N TYR A 322 -14.51 -35.54 0.30
CA TYR A 322 -13.22 -35.54 1.00
C TYR A 322 -12.90 -34.14 1.53
N PHE A 323 -13.03 -33.14 0.65
CA PHE A 323 -12.70 -31.76 0.98
C PHE A 323 -13.75 -31.09 1.88
N GLN A 324 -15.00 -31.55 1.84
CA GLN A 324 -16.08 -30.98 2.65
C GLN A 324 -15.82 -31.06 4.16
N SER A 325 -15.06 -32.06 4.60
CA SER A 325 -14.73 -32.27 6.01
C SER A 325 -13.57 -31.41 6.53
N ILE A 326 -12.90 -30.64 5.66
CA ILE A 326 -11.71 -29.86 6.01
C ILE A 326 -12.11 -28.42 6.36
N PRO A 327 -11.95 -27.98 7.62
CA PRO A 327 -12.25 -26.61 8.02
C PRO A 327 -11.35 -25.58 7.30
N GLY A 328 -11.90 -24.41 7.00
CA GLY A 328 -11.16 -23.30 6.37
C GLY A 328 -11.12 -23.32 4.84
N ILE A 329 -11.56 -24.40 4.19
CA ILE A 329 -11.60 -24.51 2.72
C ILE A 329 -12.99 -24.12 2.20
N GLN A 330 -13.03 -23.20 1.24
CA GLN A 330 -14.23 -22.86 0.50
C GLN A 330 -14.34 -23.73 -0.75
N MET A 331 -15.53 -24.27 -1.02
CA MET A 331 -15.76 -25.18 -2.13
C MET A 331 -16.83 -24.63 -3.07
N VAL A 332 -16.49 -24.51 -4.36
CA VAL A 332 -17.41 -24.04 -5.40
C VAL A 332 -17.38 -24.97 -6.60
N ALA A 333 -18.52 -25.14 -7.28
CA ALA A 333 -18.65 -25.96 -8.48
C ALA A 333 -19.28 -25.16 -9.61
N CYS A 334 -18.62 -25.12 -10.77
CA CYS A 334 -19.15 -24.42 -11.94
C CYS A 334 -20.14 -25.30 -12.72
N SER A 335 -21.20 -24.67 -13.23
CA SER A 335 -22.26 -25.34 -13.99
C SER A 335 -22.46 -24.78 -15.39
N THR A 336 -22.04 -23.54 -15.66
CA THR A 336 -22.20 -22.86 -16.96
C THR A 336 -20.90 -22.14 -17.33
N PRO A 337 -20.65 -21.83 -18.62
CA PRO A 337 -19.54 -20.97 -19.01
C PRO A 337 -19.53 -19.62 -18.29
N TYR A 338 -20.70 -19.00 -18.06
CA TYR A 338 -20.83 -17.77 -17.27
C TYR A 338 -20.33 -17.97 -15.83
N ASN A 339 -20.79 -19.02 -15.15
CA ASN A 339 -20.39 -19.32 -13.78
C ASN A 339 -18.91 -19.68 -13.67
N ALA A 340 -18.38 -20.44 -14.64
CA ALA A 340 -16.98 -20.82 -14.67
C ALA A 340 -16.06 -19.58 -14.70
N LYS A 341 -16.29 -18.64 -15.63
CA LYS A 341 -15.52 -17.37 -15.71
C LYS A 341 -15.66 -16.56 -14.43
N GLY A 342 -16.91 -16.35 -13.95
CA GLY A 342 -17.18 -15.51 -12.79
C GLY A 342 -16.65 -16.07 -11.46
N LEU A 343 -16.82 -17.37 -11.20
CA LEU A 343 -16.35 -18.04 -10.00
C LEU A 343 -14.83 -18.22 -9.99
N MET A 344 -14.21 -18.48 -11.14
CA MET A 344 -12.74 -18.54 -11.24
C MET A 344 -12.12 -17.21 -10.85
N LYS A 345 -12.64 -16.10 -11.39
CA LYS A 345 -12.20 -14.75 -11.02
C LYS A 345 -12.41 -14.47 -9.53
N ALA A 346 -13.52 -14.90 -8.96
CA ALA A 346 -13.81 -14.72 -7.55
C ALA A 346 -12.88 -15.57 -6.66
N ALA A 347 -12.57 -16.80 -7.07
CA ALA A 347 -11.66 -17.70 -6.38
C ALA A 347 -10.23 -17.12 -6.32
N ILE A 348 -9.74 -16.58 -7.44
CA ILE A 348 -8.43 -15.90 -7.52
C ILE A 348 -8.37 -14.68 -6.59
N ARG A 349 -9.50 -13.98 -6.40
CA ARG A 349 -9.59 -12.76 -5.58
C ARG A 349 -9.90 -13.04 -4.10
N SER A 350 -10.10 -14.29 -3.71
CA SER A 350 -10.47 -14.66 -2.35
C SER A 350 -9.25 -14.73 -1.44
N ASP A 351 -9.38 -14.22 -0.21
CA ASP A 351 -8.37 -14.37 0.85
C ASP A 351 -8.37 -15.77 1.49
N ASN A 352 -9.43 -16.57 1.24
CA ASN A 352 -9.60 -17.93 1.74
C ASN A 352 -9.20 -18.96 0.68
N PRO A 353 -8.65 -20.13 1.06
CA PRO A 353 -8.36 -21.19 0.10
C PRO A 353 -9.65 -21.70 -0.54
N VAL A 354 -9.73 -21.61 -1.87
CA VAL A 354 -10.89 -22.02 -2.66
C VAL A 354 -10.54 -23.26 -3.49
N ILE A 355 -11.39 -24.28 -3.41
CA ILE A 355 -11.42 -25.41 -4.34
C ILE A 355 -12.54 -25.18 -5.34
N LEU A 356 -12.16 -25.02 -6.61
CA LEU A 356 -13.09 -24.93 -7.73
C LEU A 356 -13.21 -26.29 -8.41
N PHE A 357 -14.42 -26.84 -8.42
CA PHE A 357 -14.76 -28.12 -9.03
C PHE A 357 -15.28 -27.96 -10.45
N GLU A 358 -14.53 -28.52 -11.40
CA GLU A 358 -14.90 -28.54 -12.81
C GLU A 358 -15.32 -29.94 -13.25
N HIS A 359 -16.47 -30.05 -13.93
CA HIS A 359 -16.91 -31.33 -14.45
C HIS A 359 -16.50 -31.50 -15.92
N VAL A 360 -15.71 -32.54 -16.21
CA VAL A 360 -15.12 -32.82 -17.55
C VAL A 360 -16.14 -32.73 -18.70
N LEU A 361 -17.34 -33.29 -18.50
CA LEU A 361 -18.42 -33.26 -19.51
C LEU A 361 -19.05 -31.88 -19.77
N LEU A 362 -18.67 -30.84 -19.03
CA LEU A 362 -19.14 -29.46 -19.21
C LEU A 362 -18.22 -28.62 -20.09
N TYR A 363 -16.99 -29.06 -20.39
CA TYR A 363 -16.00 -28.25 -21.12
C TYR A 363 -16.43 -27.84 -22.54
N ASN A 364 -17.28 -28.63 -23.19
CA ASN A 364 -17.73 -28.34 -24.55
C ASN A 364 -19.03 -27.51 -24.60
N LEU A 365 -19.51 -27.03 -23.46
CA LEU A 365 -20.66 -26.13 -23.42
C LEU A 365 -20.30 -24.76 -23.99
N LYS A 366 -21.22 -24.23 -24.79
CA LYS A 366 -21.10 -22.90 -25.39
C LYS A 366 -22.25 -22.02 -24.93
N GLU A 367 -21.91 -20.83 -24.48
CA GLU A 367 -22.84 -19.81 -24.02
C GLU A 367 -22.29 -18.44 -24.44
N ARG A 368 -23.17 -17.51 -24.75
CA ARG A 368 -22.78 -16.11 -24.98
C ARG A 368 -22.70 -15.42 -23.62
N ILE A 369 -21.50 -15.04 -23.21
CA ILE A 369 -21.23 -14.37 -21.93
C ILE A 369 -20.87 -12.90 -22.16
N PRO A 370 -21.02 -12.02 -21.16
CA PRO A 370 -20.63 -10.62 -21.29
C PRO A 370 -19.12 -10.46 -21.54
N ASP A 371 -18.79 -9.52 -22.44
CA ASP A 371 -17.41 -9.10 -22.70
C ASP A 371 -16.87 -8.21 -21.57
N GLU A 372 -17.76 -7.45 -20.92
CA GLU A 372 -17.44 -6.64 -19.76
C GLU A 372 -16.99 -7.47 -18.55
N GLU A 373 -16.29 -6.81 -17.63
CA GLU A 373 -15.82 -7.44 -16.41
C GLU A 373 -16.98 -7.75 -15.47
N TYR A 374 -17.07 -9.02 -15.06
CA TYR A 374 -17.92 -9.46 -13.95
C TYR A 374 -17.18 -10.42 -13.03
N VAL A 375 -17.70 -10.56 -11.81
CA VAL A 375 -17.29 -11.50 -10.76
C VAL A 375 -18.56 -12.04 -10.12
N LEU A 376 -18.54 -13.29 -9.67
CA LEU A 376 -19.67 -13.89 -8.94
C LEU A 376 -19.35 -14.05 -7.46
N SER A 377 -20.37 -14.02 -6.62
CA SER A 377 -20.23 -14.38 -5.22
C SER A 377 -19.86 -15.86 -5.08
N LEU A 378 -18.90 -16.17 -4.20
CA LEU A 378 -18.53 -17.55 -3.85
C LEU A 378 -19.51 -18.20 -2.84
N GLU A 379 -20.49 -17.46 -2.34
CA GLU A 379 -21.38 -17.89 -1.24
C GLU A 379 -22.87 -17.91 -1.62
N GLU A 380 -23.19 -17.49 -2.84
CA GLU A 380 -24.56 -17.31 -3.29
C GLU A 380 -25.00 -18.48 -4.17
N ALA A 381 -26.20 -19.02 -3.92
CA ALA A 381 -26.83 -19.98 -4.84
C ALA A 381 -27.47 -19.23 -6.03
N GLU A 382 -27.59 -19.87 -7.18
CA GLU A 382 -28.25 -19.30 -8.36
C GLU A 382 -29.67 -19.86 -8.46
N MET A 383 -30.66 -18.97 -8.54
CA MET A 383 -32.02 -19.36 -8.91
C MET A 383 -32.07 -19.62 -10.42
N VAL A 384 -32.16 -20.90 -10.79
CA VAL A 384 -32.17 -21.32 -12.21
C VAL A 384 -33.57 -21.27 -12.79
N ARG A 385 -34.59 -21.61 -11.98
CA ARG A 385 -36.00 -21.56 -12.37
C ARG A 385 -36.87 -21.33 -11.13
N PRO A 386 -37.76 -20.33 -11.10
CA PRO A 386 -38.74 -20.19 -10.03
C PRO A 386 -39.87 -21.25 -10.19
N GLY A 387 -40.50 -21.64 -9.10
CA GLY A 387 -41.68 -22.51 -9.13
C GLY A 387 -42.36 -22.66 -7.77
N GLU A 388 -43.59 -23.17 -7.75
CA GLU A 388 -44.42 -23.20 -6.54
C GLU A 388 -44.59 -24.59 -5.91
N HIS A 389 -44.41 -25.67 -6.68
CA HIS A 389 -44.80 -27.01 -6.22
C HIS A 389 -43.69 -27.75 -5.45
N VAL A 390 -42.41 -27.56 -5.82
CA VAL A 390 -41.27 -28.24 -5.17
C VAL A 390 -39.95 -27.53 -5.49
N THR A 391 -39.03 -27.45 -4.52
CA THR A 391 -37.67 -26.94 -4.74
C THR A 391 -36.69 -28.09 -5.00
N ILE A 392 -35.92 -28.01 -6.08
CA ILE A 392 -34.88 -28.96 -6.49
C ILE A 392 -33.51 -28.27 -6.40
N LEU A 393 -32.64 -28.79 -5.53
CA LEU A 393 -31.27 -28.33 -5.39
C LEU A 393 -30.35 -29.13 -6.32
N THR A 394 -29.47 -28.44 -7.03
CA THR A 394 -28.53 -29.06 -7.98
C THR A 394 -27.19 -28.36 -7.97
N TYR A 395 -26.15 -28.96 -8.54
CA TYR A 395 -24.87 -28.31 -8.78
C TYR A 395 -24.17 -28.97 -9.96
N SER A 396 -23.23 -28.24 -10.56
CA SER A 396 -22.40 -28.72 -11.66
C SER A 396 -23.24 -29.36 -12.78
N ARG A 397 -22.82 -30.51 -13.29
CA ARG A 397 -23.47 -31.22 -14.40
C ARG A 397 -24.92 -31.61 -14.12
N MET A 398 -25.30 -31.79 -12.86
CA MET A 398 -26.68 -32.19 -12.52
C MET A 398 -27.69 -31.09 -12.85
N ARG A 399 -27.26 -29.82 -12.96
CA ARG A 399 -28.11 -28.72 -13.44
C ARG A 399 -28.81 -29.09 -14.75
N TYR A 400 -28.08 -29.62 -15.72
CA TYR A 400 -28.63 -29.96 -17.03
C TYR A 400 -29.62 -31.12 -16.98
N HIS A 401 -29.37 -32.12 -16.13
CA HIS A 401 -30.26 -33.26 -15.96
C HIS A 401 -31.55 -32.82 -15.26
N VAL A 402 -31.44 -31.98 -14.23
CA VAL A 402 -32.59 -31.39 -13.54
C VAL A 402 -33.39 -30.53 -14.50
N MET A 403 -32.77 -29.71 -15.35
CA MET A 403 -33.50 -28.91 -16.33
C MET A 403 -34.18 -29.73 -17.42
N GLN A 404 -33.61 -30.88 -17.80
CA GLN A 404 -34.29 -31.84 -18.68
C GLN A 404 -35.52 -32.46 -18.00
N ALA A 405 -35.38 -32.89 -16.75
CA ALA A 405 -36.49 -33.44 -15.97
C ALA A 405 -37.57 -32.39 -15.67
N ALA A 406 -37.19 -31.15 -15.40
CA ALA A 406 -38.10 -30.03 -15.14
C ALA A 406 -39.05 -29.80 -16.33
N LYS A 407 -38.57 -29.93 -17.57
CA LYS A 407 -39.43 -29.86 -18.77
C LYS A 407 -40.52 -30.93 -18.75
N THR A 408 -40.17 -32.16 -18.37
CA THR A 408 -41.13 -33.26 -18.25
C THR A 408 -42.13 -33.02 -17.13
N LEU A 409 -41.68 -32.47 -15.99
CA LEU A 409 -42.54 -32.14 -14.85
C LEU A 409 -43.56 -31.05 -15.21
N VAL A 410 -43.11 -30.00 -15.91
CA VAL A 410 -43.99 -28.93 -16.43
C VAL A 410 -45.04 -29.49 -17.38
N ASN A 411 -44.66 -30.39 -18.30
CA ASN A 411 -45.62 -31.04 -19.20
C ASN A 411 -46.66 -31.91 -18.47
N LYS A 412 -46.36 -32.36 -17.25
CA LYS A 412 -47.29 -33.12 -16.39
C LYS A 412 -48.12 -32.21 -15.47
N GLY A 413 -47.97 -30.89 -15.55
CA GLY A 413 -48.69 -29.92 -14.73
C GLY A 413 -48.03 -29.58 -13.39
N TYR A 414 -46.79 -30.02 -13.15
CA TYR A 414 -46.02 -29.63 -11.96
C TYR A 414 -45.16 -28.40 -12.23
N ASP A 415 -44.79 -27.68 -11.18
CA ASP A 415 -44.05 -26.42 -11.26
C ASP A 415 -42.84 -26.44 -10.30
N PRO A 416 -41.72 -27.07 -10.72
CA PRO A 416 -40.56 -27.25 -9.85
C PRO A 416 -39.62 -26.02 -9.85
N GLU A 417 -39.41 -25.41 -8.69
CA GLU A 417 -38.32 -24.48 -8.47
C GLU A 417 -36.96 -25.21 -8.56
N VAL A 418 -35.97 -24.60 -9.21
CA VAL A 418 -34.63 -25.16 -9.38
C VAL A 418 -33.59 -24.16 -8.93
N ILE A 419 -32.75 -24.57 -7.97
CA ILE A 419 -31.66 -23.77 -7.42
C ILE A 419 -30.34 -24.52 -7.66
N ASP A 420 -29.39 -23.86 -8.30
CA ASP A 420 -28.01 -24.32 -8.39
C ASP A 420 -27.25 -23.81 -7.17
N ILE A 421 -26.87 -24.71 -6.27
CA ILE A 421 -26.30 -24.30 -4.98
C ILE A 421 -24.95 -23.62 -5.14
N ARG A 422 -24.22 -23.82 -6.24
CA ARG A 422 -22.85 -23.32 -6.60
C ARG A 422 -21.75 -23.60 -5.55
N GLN A 423 -22.08 -23.49 -4.28
CA GLN A 423 -21.36 -23.86 -3.08
C GLN A 423 -21.73 -25.28 -2.65
N LEU A 424 -20.72 -26.03 -2.18
CA LEU A 424 -20.94 -27.29 -1.44
C LEU A 424 -20.93 -27.01 0.07
N PRO A 425 -21.74 -27.71 0.88
CA PRO A 425 -22.05 -27.27 2.25
C PRO A 425 -20.79 -27.15 3.10
N TYR A 426 -20.50 -25.94 3.56
CA TYR A 426 -19.44 -25.62 4.50
C TYR A 426 -20.06 -25.45 5.91
N SER A 427 -19.45 -26.07 6.93
CA SER A 427 -19.88 -25.89 8.31
C SER A 427 -19.34 -24.55 8.84
N ILE A 428 -20.09 -23.46 8.68
CA ILE A 428 -19.85 -22.23 9.46
C ILE A 428 -20.76 -22.22 10.68
N ILE A 429 -20.15 -22.40 11.84
CA ILE A 429 -20.67 -21.88 13.11
C ILE A 429 -20.45 -20.36 13.04
N GLY A 430 -21.47 -19.60 12.63
CA GLY A 430 -21.38 -18.15 12.47
C GLY A 430 -22.63 -17.60 11.78
N GLU A 431 -23.38 -16.79 12.51
CA GLU A 431 -24.70 -16.26 12.17
C GLU A 431 -24.76 -15.63 10.76
N ARG A 432 -25.49 -16.26 9.82
CA ARG A 432 -26.08 -15.51 8.70
C ARG A 432 -27.16 -14.60 9.28
N LYS A 433 -26.97 -13.27 9.20
CA LYS A 433 -28.10 -12.35 9.35
C LYS A 433 -29.08 -12.61 8.19
N PRO A 434 -30.36 -12.90 8.46
CA PRO A 434 -31.34 -13.07 7.39
C PRO A 434 -31.47 -11.75 6.62
N GLN A 435 -31.33 -11.80 5.29
CA GLN A 435 -31.78 -10.70 4.44
C GLN A 435 -33.30 -10.57 4.58
N PRO A 436 -33.86 -9.35 4.69
CA PRO A 436 -35.29 -9.19 4.75
C PRO A 436 -35.93 -9.60 3.41
N LEU A 437 -36.92 -10.49 3.48
CA LEU A 437 -37.77 -10.83 2.33
C LEU A 437 -38.50 -9.57 1.84
N PRO A 438 -38.63 -9.36 0.51
CA PRO A 438 -39.45 -8.27 -0.02
C PRO A 438 -40.91 -8.53 0.33
N ILE A 439 -41.55 -7.56 0.99
CA ILE A 439 -42.98 -7.60 1.32
C ILE A 439 -43.77 -7.37 0.02
N PRO A 440 -44.63 -8.30 -0.42
CA PRO A 440 -45.48 -8.07 -1.58
C PRO A 440 -46.73 -7.29 -1.14
N GLY A 441 -46.87 -6.05 -1.64
CA GLY A 441 -48.08 -5.26 -1.43
C GLY A 441 -47.77 -3.79 -1.23
N GLY A 442 -48.15 -2.96 -2.21
CA GLY A 442 -47.89 -1.53 -2.19
C GLY A 442 -48.58 -0.81 -1.04
N ILE A 443 -47.81 0.08 -0.41
CA ILE A 443 -48.36 1.34 0.10
C ILE A 443 -47.89 2.40 -0.90
N LYS A 444 -48.82 2.80 -1.78
CA LYS A 444 -48.72 4.06 -2.52
C LYS A 444 -49.02 5.19 -1.52
N ASP A 445 -48.35 6.31 -1.70
CA ASP A 445 -48.56 7.60 -1.03
C ASP A 445 -47.96 7.76 0.37
N VAL A 446 -46.67 8.12 0.41
CA VAL A 446 -46.14 8.93 1.53
C VAL A 446 -46.23 10.39 1.09
N HIS A 447 -47.25 11.09 1.59
CA HIS A 447 -47.34 12.54 1.51
C HIS A 447 -46.20 13.16 2.33
N LEU A 448 -45.31 13.88 1.66
CA LEU A 448 -44.38 14.81 2.31
C LEU A 448 -45.21 15.92 2.98
N VAL A 449 -45.30 15.88 4.30
CA VAL A 449 -45.81 17.01 5.08
C VAL A 449 -44.70 18.06 5.09
N ASN A 450 -44.90 19.14 4.33
CA ASN A 450 -44.11 20.35 4.42
C ASN A 450 -44.42 21.02 5.77
N ASP A 451 -43.59 20.78 6.78
CA ASP A 451 -43.56 21.57 8.01
C ASP A 451 -42.55 22.72 7.85
N PRO A 452 -42.99 24.00 7.88
CA PRO A 452 -42.11 25.15 7.75
C PRO A 452 -41.14 25.40 8.92
N ASN A 453 -41.12 24.55 9.95
CA ASN A 453 -40.27 24.74 11.14
C ASN A 453 -39.12 23.72 11.29
N PHE A 454 -38.79 22.95 10.24
CA PHE A 454 -37.69 21.98 10.29
C PHE A 454 -36.44 22.50 9.58
N ASP A 455 -35.42 22.88 10.37
CA ASP A 455 -34.17 23.48 9.90
C ASP A 455 -33.15 22.39 9.50
N LEU A 456 -32.70 22.44 8.24
CA LEU A 456 -31.71 21.52 7.65
C LEU A 456 -30.29 21.93 8.06
N ALA A 457 -29.93 21.68 9.31
CA ALA A 457 -28.59 21.93 9.81
C ALA A 457 -28.18 20.97 10.93
N GLU A 458 -28.17 19.66 10.67
CA GLU A 458 -27.44 18.69 11.50
C GLU A 458 -27.42 17.29 10.86
N VAL A 459 -26.61 17.07 9.81
CA VAL A 459 -26.12 15.72 9.48
C VAL A 459 -24.68 15.82 8.96
N PHE A 460 -23.73 15.89 9.89
CA PHE A 460 -22.34 15.50 9.65
C PHE A 460 -22.00 14.36 10.60
N CYS A 461 -21.50 13.27 10.02
CA CYS A 461 -20.65 12.21 10.57
C CYS A 461 -20.64 12.02 12.09
N LEU A 462 -21.21 10.90 12.55
CA LEU A 462 -20.59 10.05 13.58
C LEU A 462 -21.05 8.60 13.36
N ASP A 463 -20.28 7.83 12.56
CA ASP A 463 -20.28 6.37 12.65
C ASP A 463 -19.20 5.96 13.66
N THR A 464 -19.60 5.89 14.93
CA THR A 464 -18.86 5.19 15.97
C THR A 464 -19.74 4.07 16.48
N SER A 465 -19.43 2.85 16.02
CA SER A 465 -19.42 1.61 16.80
C SER A 465 -20.47 1.45 17.92
N LYS A 466 -21.46 0.59 17.64
CA LYS A 466 -22.12 -0.35 18.58
C LYS A 466 -22.14 0.07 20.07
N VAL A 467 -23.24 0.68 20.50
CA VAL A 467 -23.70 0.54 21.89
C VAL A 467 -24.88 -0.43 21.89
N TYR A 468 -24.63 -1.65 22.34
CA TYR A 468 -25.66 -2.58 22.77
C TYR A 468 -26.25 -2.07 24.09
N CYS A 469 -27.53 -1.68 24.09
CA CYS A 469 -28.31 -1.61 25.32
C CYS A 469 -29.25 -2.82 25.37
N ALA A 470 -28.81 -3.85 26.10
CA ALA A 470 -29.68 -4.93 26.54
C ALA A 470 -30.52 -4.42 27.73
N GLU A 471 -31.83 -4.34 27.54
CA GLU A 471 -32.80 -4.20 28.64
C GLU A 471 -32.76 -5.45 29.52
N LYS A 472 -32.16 -5.37 30.71
CA LYS A 472 -32.63 -6.12 31.89
C LYS A 472 -32.40 -5.30 33.14
N GLY A 473 -33.50 -5.03 33.85
CA GLY A 473 -33.58 -4.09 34.94
C GLY A 473 -32.76 -4.45 36.17
N PHE A 474 -32.37 -3.41 36.90
CA PHE A 474 -32.16 -3.46 38.34
C PHE A 474 -32.58 -2.13 38.97
N LYS A 475 -33.39 -2.22 40.02
CA LYS A 475 -33.91 -1.11 40.82
C LYS A 475 -32.86 -0.59 41.81
N ALA A 476 -32.94 0.72 42.05
CA ALA A 476 -32.80 1.42 43.34
C ALA A 476 -31.42 1.94 43.83
N LYS A 477 -31.48 3.23 44.24
CA LYS A 477 -30.73 3.97 45.28
C LYS A 477 -29.22 4.20 44.97
N SER A 478 -28.64 5.38 45.10
CA SER A 478 -28.89 6.54 45.96
C SER A 478 -28.03 7.74 45.51
N ARG A 479 -28.47 8.92 45.93
CA ARG A 479 -27.84 10.25 45.81
C ARG A 479 -26.39 10.24 46.33
N ARG A 480 -25.45 10.87 45.62
CA ARG A 480 -24.62 12.01 46.10
C ARG A 480 -23.66 12.50 44.99
N TRP A 481 -23.47 13.83 44.94
CA TRP A 481 -22.49 14.60 44.16
C TRP A 481 -22.91 15.16 42.79
N MET A 482 -23.82 16.15 42.84
CA MET A 482 -23.60 17.40 42.09
C MET A 482 -22.49 18.20 42.79
N GLY A 483 -21.53 18.72 42.02
CA GLY A 483 -20.57 19.69 42.54
C GLY A 483 -19.34 19.90 41.65
N LYS A 484 -19.52 20.61 40.52
CA LYS A 484 -18.56 21.46 39.78
C LYS A 484 -18.72 21.33 38.26
N MET A 485 -19.55 22.19 37.66
CA MET A 485 -19.28 22.80 36.34
C MET A 485 -20.31 23.91 36.01
N GLU A 486 -20.50 24.84 36.95
CA GLU A 486 -21.12 26.14 36.66
C GLU A 486 -20.06 27.24 36.87
N SER A 487 -19.37 27.60 35.80
CA SER A 487 -18.81 28.94 35.61
C SER A 487 -18.41 29.11 34.15
N LEU A 488 -18.82 30.23 33.54
CA LEU A 488 -18.49 30.71 32.18
C LEU A 488 -19.49 30.36 31.06
N ARG A 489 -20.76 30.74 31.26
CA ARG A 489 -21.57 31.31 30.17
C ARG A 489 -21.68 32.81 30.38
N SER A 490 -20.82 33.60 29.72
CA SER A 490 -21.01 35.04 29.52
C SER A 490 -20.03 35.53 28.45
N ALA A 491 -20.59 36.18 27.42
CA ALA A 491 -19.94 37.03 26.40
C ALA A 491 -19.13 36.34 25.28
N HIS A 492 -19.70 36.30 24.07
CA HIS A 492 -19.28 37.22 23.00
C HIS A 492 -20.29 37.22 21.84
N GLN A 493 -20.84 38.41 21.55
CA GLN A 493 -21.59 38.76 20.36
C GLN A 493 -20.63 38.82 19.16
N ILE A 494 -21.01 38.20 18.03
CA ILE A 494 -20.38 38.43 16.72
C ILE A 494 -21.14 39.57 16.03
N ARG A 495 -20.42 40.66 15.72
CA ARG A 495 -20.88 41.75 14.86
C ARG A 495 -20.76 41.34 13.39
N SER A 496 -21.83 41.57 12.64
CA SER A 496 -21.88 41.59 11.19
C SER A 496 -21.37 42.93 10.63
N LEU A 497 -20.57 42.85 9.58
CA LEU A 497 -20.31 43.89 8.57
C LEU A 497 -20.41 43.12 7.24
N GLY A 498 -21.29 43.42 6.29
CA GLY A 498 -21.83 44.71 5.86
C GLY A 498 -21.09 45.12 4.59
N ALA A 499 -21.65 44.80 3.43
CA ALA A 499 -21.10 45.11 2.11
C ALA A 499 -21.37 46.57 1.66
N ARG A 500 -20.55 47.04 0.70
CA ARG A 500 -20.52 48.34 -0.03
C ARG A 500 -19.82 49.47 0.74
N ASP A 501 -18.88 50.24 0.19
CA ASP A 501 -18.49 50.59 -1.19
C ASP A 501 -17.00 50.31 -1.51
#